data_AF-A0A0S8CJE0-F1
#
_entry.id   AF-A0A0S8CJE0-F1
#
_cell.length_a   1.000
_cell.length_b   1.000
_cell.length_c   1.000
_cell.angle_alpha   90.00
_cell.angle_beta   90.00
_cell.angle_gamma   90.00
#
_symmetry.space_group_name_H-M   'P 1'
#
loop_
_entity.id
_entity.type
_entity.pdbx_description
1 polymer ?
#
loop_
_entity_poly.entity_id
_entity_poly.type
_entity_poly.pdbx_seq_one_letter_code
_entity_poly.pdbx_strand_id
1 'polypeptide(L)' 'MSVALSIAQKPWIGLEAKRLRQAAFLTRYELATIAGVTLEEVFSFEQGLPVRLDAKLKILREVWLRNAKIKVTRDLQFLQ' A
#
# COMPACT_ATOMS: atom_id res chain seq x y z
N MET A 1 12.25 -11.30 -32.34
CA MET A 1 12.85 -11.50 -31.00
C MET A 1 12.13 -10.57 -30.03
N SER A 2 11.77 -11.11 -28.85
CA SER A 2 10.69 -10.62 -27.98
C SER A 2 10.89 -9.19 -27.46
N VAL A 3 9.91 -8.32 -27.70
CA VAL A 3 9.74 -7.05 -26.96
C VAL A 3 9.21 -7.44 -25.60
N ALA A 4 10.10 -7.80 -24.67
CA ALA A 4 9.77 -7.81 -23.26
C ALA A 4 9.55 -6.35 -22.86
N LEU A 5 8.30 -5.89 -23.04
CA LEU A 5 7.80 -4.70 -22.38
C LEU A 5 8.07 -4.87 -20.89
N SER A 6 9.20 -4.32 -20.46
CA SER A 6 9.41 -3.94 -19.08
C SER A 6 8.32 -2.93 -18.80
N ILE A 7 7.17 -3.43 -18.33
CA ILE A 7 6.18 -2.62 -17.62
C ILE A 7 6.94 -2.17 -16.38
N ALA A 8 7.72 -1.10 -16.53
CA ALA A 8 8.51 -0.53 -15.48
C ALA A 8 7.57 -0.34 -14.30
N GLN A 9 7.69 -1.20 -13.30
CA GLN A 9 6.95 -1.03 -12.07
C GLN A 9 7.32 0.34 -11.58
N LYS A 10 6.34 1.24 -11.57
CA LYS A 10 6.47 2.57 -10.99
C LYS A 10 6.93 2.35 -9.53
N PRO A 11 8.23 2.44 -9.22
CA PRO A 11 8.74 1.99 -7.92
C PRO A 11 8.24 2.92 -6.80
N TRP A 12 7.86 4.14 -7.19
CA TRP A 12 7.22 5.12 -6.33
C TRP A 12 5.88 4.65 -5.72
N ILE A 13 5.15 3.73 -6.35
CA ILE A 13 3.87 3.25 -5.80
C ILE A 13 4.10 2.44 -4.52
N GLY A 14 5.14 1.60 -4.50
CA GLY A 14 5.51 0.82 -3.33
C GLY A 14 5.97 1.71 -2.17
N LEU A 15 6.81 2.70 -2.49
CA LEU A 15 7.25 3.70 -1.53
C LEU A 15 6.09 4.51 -0.95
N GLU A 16 5.13 4.92 -1.79
CA GLU A 16 3.95 5.65 -1.34
C GLU A 16 3.06 4.78 -0.45
N ALA A 17 2.85 3.51 -0.80
CA ALA A 17 2.13 2.57 0.05
C ALA A 17 2.80 2.43 1.44
N LYS A 18 4.13 2.41 1.50
CA LYS A 18 4.87 2.43 2.78
C LYS A 18 4.58 3.68 3.61
N ARG A 19 4.61 4.87 2.98
CA ARG A 19 4.34 6.13 3.67
C ARG A 19 2.91 6.17 4.20
N LEU A 20 1.94 5.79 3.37
CA LEU A 20 0.52 5.73 3.75
C LEU A 20 0.28 4.71 4.88
N ARG A 21 0.97 3.56 4.88
CA ARG A 21 0.87 2.58 5.96
C ARG A 21 1.37 3.17 7.27
N GLN A 22 2.54 3.81 7.25
CA GLN A 22 3.14 4.44 8.43
C GLN A 22 2.26 5.59 8.97
N ALA A 23 1.67 6.40 8.09
CA ALA A 23 0.72 7.44 8.47
C ALA A 23 -0.55 6.88 9.13
N ALA A 24 -0.93 5.66 8.78
CA ALA A 24 -2.04 4.93 9.40
C ALA A 24 -1.63 4.10 10.63
N PHE A 25 -0.40 4.28 11.14
CA PHE A 25 0.14 3.56 12.30
C PHE A 25 0.06 2.02 12.19
N LEU A 26 0.11 1.50 10.97
CA LEU A 26 0.08 0.05 10.73
C LEU A 26 1.49 -0.52 10.62
N THR A 27 1.72 -1.65 11.26
CA THR A 27 2.87 -2.53 10.96
C THR A 27 2.65 -3.25 9.63
N ARG A 28 3.72 -3.81 9.05
CA ARG A 28 3.60 -4.64 7.83
C ARG A 28 2.79 -5.90 8.08
N TYR A 29 2.94 -6.50 9.26
CA TYR A 29 2.20 -7.70 9.65
C TYR A 29 0.70 -7.46 9.74
N GLU A 30 0.29 -6.35 10.38
CA GLU A 30 -1.13 -5.98 10.45
C GLU A 30 -1.68 -5.70 9.05
N LEU A 31 -0.96 -4.95 8.22
CA LEU A 31 -1.39 -4.69 6.84
C LEU A 31 -1.54 -5.99 6.04
N ALA A 32 -0.60 -6.92 6.16
CA ALA A 32 -0.66 -8.22 5.51
C ALA A 32 -1.91 -9.00 5.96
N THR A 33 -2.16 -9.02 7.28
CA THR A 33 -3.31 -9.69 7.89
C THR A 33 -4.64 -9.12 7.39
N ILE A 34 -4.77 -7.79 7.37
CA ILE A 34 -6.00 -7.10 6.94
C ILE A 34 -6.23 -7.27 5.44
N ALA A 35 -5.16 -7.16 4.63
CA ALA A 35 -5.24 -7.29 3.18
C ALA A 35 -5.38 -8.75 2.71
N GLY A 36 -5.19 -9.73 3.60
CA GLY A 36 -5.23 -11.15 3.25
C GLY A 36 -4.09 -11.55 2.30
N VAL A 37 -2.89 -11.03 2.57
CA VAL A 37 -1.65 -11.28 1.81
C VAL A 37 -0.54 -11.69 2.76
N THR A 38 0.59 -12.16 2.22
CA THR A 38 1.75 -12.52 3.04
C THR A 38 2.54 -11.28 3.49
N LEU A 39 3.28 -11.42 4.59
CA LEU A 39 4.21 -10.38 5.05
C LEU A 39 5.28 -10.06 3.98
N GLU A 40 5.75 -11.09 3.27
CA GLU A 40 6.76 -10.98 2.22
C GLU A 40 6.25 -10.18 1.03
N GLU A 41 4.97 -10.34 0.65
CA GLU A 41 4.34 -9.54 -0.40
C GLU A 41 4.24 -8.06 0.01
N VAL A 42 3.92 -7.76 1.26
CA VAL A 42 3.94 -6.37 1.75
C VAL A 42 5.35 -5.80 1.72
N PHE A 43 6.34 -6.55 2.22
CA PHE A 43 7.74 -6.13 2.22
C PHE A 43 8.24 -5.87 0.79
N SER A 44 8.10 -6.85 -0.09
CA SER A 44 8.52 -6.77 -1.50
C SER A 44 7.85 -5.60 -2.20
N PHE A 45 6.55 -5.43 -2.02
CA PHE A 45 5.82 -4.32 -2.63
C PHE A 45 6.35 -2.95 -2.15
N GLU A 46 6.59 -2.77 -0.85
CA GLU A 46 7.14 -1.53 -0.31
C GLU A 46 8.56 -1.20 -0.77
N GLN A 47 9.36 -2.23 -1.10
CA GLN A 47 10.69 -2.07 -1.68
C GLN A 47 10.65 -1.82 -3.19
N GLY A 48 9.46 -1.81 -3.81
CA GLY A 48 9.31 -1.69 -5.26
C GLY A 48 9.71 -2.96 -6.02
N LEU A 49 9.77 -4.10 -5.32
CA LEU A 49 10.02 -5.41 -5.91
C LEU A 49 8.74 -6.00 -6.49
N PRO A 50 8.86 -6.88 -7.51
CA PRO A 50 7.70 -7.53 -8.09
C PRO A 50 6.89 -8.35 -7.09
N VAL A 51 5.59 -8.14 -7.14
CA VAL A 51 4.59 -8.92 -6.42
C VAL A 51 3.43 -9.25 -7.34
N ARG A 52 2.62 -10.25 -6.97
CA ARG A 52 1.40 -10.59 -7.69
C ARG A 52 0.47 -9.37 -7.78
N LEU A 53 -0.20 -9.19 -8.92
CA LEU A 53 -1.13 -8.08 -9.15
C LEU A 53 -2.25 -8.04 -8.10
N ASP A 54 -2.83 -9.20 -7.77
CA ASP A 54 -3.87 -9.31 -6.73
C ASP A 54 -3.38 -8.81 -5.36
N ALA A 55 -2.18 -9.23 -4.93
CA ALA A 55 -1.59 -8.79 -3.68
C ALA A 55 -1.36 -7.27 -3.68
N LYS A 56 -0.83 -6.72 -4.77
CA LYS A 56 -0.66 -5.27 -4.95
C LYS A 56 -1.99 -4.51 -4.80
N LEU A 57 -3.06 -4.98 -5.45
CA LEU A 57 -4.37 -4.33 -5.37
C LEU A 57 -4.97 -4.40 -3.97
N LYS A 58 -4.89 -5.56 -3.31
CA LYS A 58 -5.33 -5.75 -1.92
C LYS A 58 -4.60 -4.81 -0.96
N ILE A 59 -3.26 -4.73 -1.07
CA ILE A 59 -2.45 -3.82 -0.26
C ILE A 59 -2.91 -2.38 -0.48
N LEU A 60 -2.93 -1.91 -1.73
CA LEU A 60 -3.30 -0.53 -2.07
C LEU A 60 -4.69 -0.14 -1.58
N ARG A 61 -5.68 -1.02 -1.73
CA ARG A 61 -7.04 -0.82 -1.23
C ARG A 61 -7.05 -0.50 0.26
N GLU A 62 -6.35 -1.29 1.06
CA GLU A 62 -6.33 -1.13 2.52
C GLU A 62 -5.61 0.15 2.95
N VAL A 63 -4.48 0.49 2.30
CA VAL A 63 -3.75 1.70 2.67
C VAL A 63 -4.53 2.96 2.31
N TRP A 64 -5.21 2.99 1.15
CA TRP A 64 -6.04 4.13 0.74
C TRP A 64 -7.30 4.29 1.59
N LEU A 65 -8.00 3.20 1.88
CA LEU A 65 -9.22 3.25 2.70
C LEU A 65 -8.95 3.82 4.09
N ARG A 66 -7.81 3.49 4.70
CA ARG A 66 -7.43 3.98 6.03
C ARG A 66 -6.97 5.44 6.01
N ASN A 67 -6.23 5.83 4.98
CA ASN A 67 -5.82 7.24 4.84
C ASN A 67 -7.00 8.16 4.51
N ALA A 68 -8.00 7.69 3.76
CA ALA A 68 -9.25 8.42 3.55
C ALA A 68 -9.98 8.67 4.88
N LYS A 69 -10.07 7.65 5.75
CA LYS A 69 -10.67 7.78 7.09
C LYS A 69 -9.94 8.80 7.97
N ILE A 70 -8.60 8.77 7.98
CA ILE A 70 -7.78 9.70 8.78
C ILE A 70 -8.02 11.16 8.36
N LYS A 71 -8.14 11.42 7.05
CA LYS A 71 -8.44 12.77 6.55
C LYS A 71 -9.80 13.26 7.03
N VAL A 72 -10.85 12.44 6.90
CA VAL A 72 -12.21 12.79 7.36
C VAL A 72 -12.23 13.11 8.85
N THR A 73 -11.54 12.32 9.70
CA THR A 73 -11.51 12.58 11.14
C THR A 73 -10.82 13.89 11.49
N ARG A 74 -9.73 14.25 10.79
CA ARG A 74 -9.04 15.53 11.03
C ARG A 74 -9.94 16.71 10.68
N ASP A 75 -10.63 16.67 9.54
CA ASP A 75 -11.46 17.78 9.09
C ASP A 75 -12.64 18.05 10.04
N LEU A 76 -13.14 17.01 10.73
CA LEU A 76 -14.19 17.14 11.74
C LEU A 76 -13.72 17.76 13.07
N GLN A 77 -12.42 17.68 13.40
CA GLN A 77 -11.85 18.26 14.63
C GLN A 77 -11.69 19.79 14.56
N PHE A 78 -11.77 20.40 13.38
CA PHE A 78 -11.64 21.85 13.19
C PHE A 78 -13.00 22.59 13.15
N LEU A 79 -14.11 21.87 13.36
CA LEU A 79 -15.48 22.41 13.33
C LEU A 79 -16.16 22.46 14.71
N GLN A 80 -15.40 22.23 15.79
CA GLN A 80 -15.83 22.38 17.19
C GLN A 80 -15.05 23.51 17.86
#